data_AF-A0A1H8W012-F1
#
_entry.id   AF-A0A1H8W012-F1
#
_cell.length_a   1.000
_cell.length_b   1.000
_cell.length_c   1.000
_cell.angle_alpha   90.00
_cell.angle_beta   90.00
_cell.angle_gamma   90.00
#
_symmetry.space_group_name_H-M   'P 1'
#
loop_
_entity.id
_entity.type
_entity.pdbx_description
1 polymer ?
#
loop_
_entity_poly.entity_id
_entity_poly.type
_entity_poly.pdbx_seq_one_letter_code
_entity_poly.pdbx_strand_id
1 'polypeptide(L)'
;MFSDNQLGMFTTAHQNMLPFDGEVYLYPNFYEEEGSLDIFEQLKHSILWKQDKMKIYGKMVNFPRLTSWYADGDQEYTYSGVVNTPIPFTPLLRQIKEAAEQQCGKQFNSALLNYYRHGGDSMGWHSDDEEELSGNPVIASASFGATRTFQFKHKQQKSAKVSIALNNGSLLIMQGATQHNWLHQVPKTAKQPGPRINITFRDIKY
;
A
#
# COMPACT_ATOMS: atom_id res chain seq x y z
N MET A 1 -17.19 -4.86 25.48
CA MET A 1 -16.01 -4.15 26.01
C MET A 1 -14.82 -4.83 25.38
N PHE A 2 -14.28 -4.27 24.30
CA PHE A 2 -13.08 -4.81 23.68
C PHE A 2 -11.89 -4.27 24.44
N SER A 3 -11.04 -5.17 24.92
CA SER A 3 -9.90 -4.87 25.78
C SER A 3 -8.85 -4.07 25.02
N ASP A 4 -8.57 -2.88 25.55
CA ASP A 4 -7.32 -2.16 25.33
C ASP A 4 -6.16 -3.01 25.83
N ASN A 5 -5.51 -3.76 24.93
CA ASN A 5 -4.09 -4.08 25.02
C ASN A 5 -3.66 -4.92 23.82
N GLN A 6 -2.89 -4.32 22.92
CA GLN A 6 -1.68 -4.87 22.31
C GLN A 6 -1.19 -3.91 21.22
N LEU A 7 -0.64 -2.77 21.64
CA LEU A 7 0.39 -2.11 20.86
C LEU A 7 1.70 -2.33 21.59
N GLY A 8 2.43 -3.37 21.19
CA GLY A 8 3.82 -3.53 21.60
C GLY A 8 4.61 -2.35 21.06
N MET A 9 5.12 -1.50 21.96
CA MET A 9 6.14 -0.52 21.60
C MET A 9 7.40 -1.26 21.20
N PHE A 10 7.71 -1.30 19.90
CA PHE A 10 8.97 -1.84 19.40
C PHE A 10 9.71 -0.79 18.57
N THR A 11 10.57 -0.02 19.23
CA THR A 11 11.69 0.67 18.58
C THR A 11 12.86 -0.32 18.48
N THR A 12 12.75 -1.30 17.60
CA THR A 12 13.93 -2.08 17.16
C THR A 12 14.37 -1.47 15.84
N ALA A 13 15.67 -1.24 15.64
CA ALA A 13 16.15 -0.78 14.33
C ALA A 13 15.86 -1.88 13.30
N HIS A 14 14.81 -1.69 12.48
CA HIS A 14 14.49 -2.61 11.41
C HIS A 14 15.58 -2.53 10.34
N GLN A 15 16.06 -3.67 9.87
CA GLN A 15 17.04 -3.73 8.79
C GLN A 15 16.42 -3.14 7.51
N ASN A 16 17.12 -2.20 6.87
CA ASN A 16 16.71 -1.71 5.57
C ASN A 16 16.75 -2.85 4.55
N MET A 17 15.63 -3.08 3.87
CA MET A 17 15.46 -4.14 2.89
C MET A 17 16.10 -3.79 1.54
N LEU A 18 16.39 -2.51 1.28
CA LEU A 18 17.11 -2.06 0.09
C LEU A 18 18.61 -1.92 0.40
N PRO A 19 19.49 -2.32 -0.55
CA PRO A 19 20.93 -2.29 -0.32
C PRO A 19 21.55 -0.88 -0.38
N PHE A 20 20.90 0.08 -1.06
CA PHE A 20 21.35 1.46 -1.24
C PHE A 20 20.23 2.32 -1.85
N ASP A 21 20.42 3.65 -1.84
CA ASP A 21 19.60 4.65 -2.54
C ASP A 21 18.09 4.59 -2.26
N GLY A 22 17.71 4.03 -1.12
CA GLY A 22 16.33 3.87 -0.69
C GLY A 22 16.28 3.24 0.70
N GLU A 23 15.14 3.41 1.36
CA GLU A 23 14.87 2.94 2.70
C GLU A 23 13.52 2.24 2.73
N VAL A 24 13.54 0.93 3.00
CA VAL A 24 12.34 0.10 3.11
C VAL A 24 12.42 -0.75 4.36
N TYR A 25 11.39 -0.68 5.19
CA TYR A 25 11.32 -1.41 6.46
C TYR A 25 10.06 -2.28 6.47
N LEU A 26 10.23 -3.57 6.76
CA LEU A 26 9.13 -4.53 6.87
C LEU A 26 8.84 -4.85 8.34
N TYR A 27 7.58 -4.76 8.69
CA TYR A 27 7.00 -5.17 9.98
C TYR A 27 6.06 -6.34 9.69
N PRO A 28 6.56 -7.60 9.77
CA PRO A 28 5.79 -8.76 9.32
C PRO A 28 4.57 -9.06 10.19
N ASN A 29 4.60 -8.65 11.47
CA ASN A 29 3.55 -8.87 12.47
C ASN A 29 2.97 -7.53 12.96
N PHE A 30 2.64 -6.63 12.02
CA PHE A 30 2.02 -5.35 12.38
C PHE A 30 0.62 -5.55 12.98
N TYR A 31 -0.11 -6.54 12.47
CA TYR A 31 -1.26 -7.15 13.13
C TYR A 31 -1.02 -8.65 13.31
N GLU A 32 -1.58 -9.22 14.38
CA GLU A 32 -1.61 -10.67 14.57
C GLU A 32 -2.53 -11.35 13.54
N GLU A 33 -2.33 -12.65 13.32
CA GLU A 33 -3.00 -13.40 12.25
C GLU A 33 -4.52 -13.38 12.37
N GLU A 34 -5.06 -13.64 13.57
CA GLU A 34 -6.51 -13.67 13.84
C GLU A 34 -7.16 -12.31 13.58
N GLY A 35 -6.61 -11.24 14.17
CA GLY A 35 -7.10 -9.88 13.93
C GLY A 35 -7.01 -9.46 12.46
N SER A 36 -6.01 -9.94 11.73
CA SER A 36 -5.82 -9.61 10.32
C SER A 36 -6.88 -10.25 9.40
N LEU A 37 -7.40 -11.44 9.76
CA LEU A 37 -8.48 -12.10 9.01
C LEU A 37 -9.79 -11.32 9.14
N ASP A 38 -10.11 -10.87 10.35
CA ASP A 38 -11.31 -10.06 10.61
C ASP A 38 -11.23 -8.71 9.90
N ILE A 39 -10.06 -8.06 9.92
CA ILE A 39 -9.82 -6.82 9.17
C ILE A 39 -10.02 -7.05 7.67
N PHE A 40 -9.50 -8.15 7.13
CA PHE A 40 -9.65 -8.47 5.71
C PHE A 40 -11.13 -8.58 5.30
N GLU A 41 -11.94 -9.37 6.02
CA GLU A 41 -13.36 -9.56 5.68
C GLU A 41 -14.18 -8.26 5.87
N GLN A 42 -13.88 -7.46 6.89
CA GLN A 42 -14.53 -6.16 7.07
C GLN A 42 -14.19 -5.18 5.93
N LEU A 43 -12.92 -5.06 5.54
CA LEU A 43 -12.52 -4.19 4.41
C LEU A 43 -13.13 -4.65 3.09
N LYS A 44 -13.13 -5.95 2.84
CA LYS A 44 -13.70 -6.54 1.62
C LYS A 44 -15.18 -6.16 1.44
N HIS A 45 -15.96 -6.09 2.51
CA HIS A 45 -17.39 -5.78 2.45
C HIS A 45 -17.74 -4.30 2.63
N SER A 46 -16.94 -3.53 3.38
CA SER A 46 -17.25 -2.12 3.71
C SER A 46 -16.69 -1.10 2.72
N ILE A 47 -15.66 -1.48 1.96
CA ILE A 47 -15.02 -0.56 1.02
C ILE A 47 -15.80 -0.47 -0.29
N LEU A 48 -15.93 0.76 -0.81
CA LEU A 48 -16.56 1.04 -2.09
C LEU A 48 -15.58 0.72 -3.24
N TRP A 49 -15.42 -0.56 -3.55
CA TRP A 49 -14.53 -1.02 -4.61
C TRP A 49 -15.03 -0.65 -6.00
N LYS A 50 -14.13 -0.12 -6.84
CA LYS A 50 -14.37 0.09 -8.27
C LYS A 50 -13.26 -0.54 -9.11
N GLN A 51 -13.56 -0.81 -10.38
CA GLN A 51 -12.55 -1.23 -11.34
C GLN A 51 -12.35 -0.11 -12.37
N ASP A 52 -11.32 0.72 -12.14
CA ASP A 52 -10.98 1.79 -13.08
C ASP A 52 -10.46 1.21 -14.42
N LYS A 53 -10.44 2.06 -15.45
CA LYS A 53 -9.97 1.72 -16.79
C LYS A 53 -8.83 2.65 -17.20
N MET A 54 -7.87 2.11 -17.95
CA MET A 54 -6.82 2.89 -18.58
C MET A 54 -6.78 2.66 -20.08
N LYS A 55 -6.31 3.67 -20.80
CA LYS A 55 -6.10 3.60 -22.24
C LYS A 55 -4.70 3.03 -22.53
N ILE A 56 -4.63 1.84 -23.12
CA ILE A 56 -3.38 1.20 -23.56
C ILE A 56 -3.47 1.01 -25.07
N TYR A 57 -2.53 1.58 -25.82
CA TYR A 57 -2.49 1.52 -27.30
C TYR A 57 -3.85 1.82 -27.95
N GLY A 58 -4.55 2.85 -27.46
CA GLY A 58 -5.86 3.26 -27.98
C GLY A 58 -7.06 2.46 -27.46
N LYS A 59 -6.85 1.32 -26.77
CA LYS A 59 -7.92 0.48 -26.21
C LYS A 59 -8.12 0.75 -24.73
N MET A 60 -9.38 0.79 -24.29
CA MET A 60 -9.71 0.84 -22.86
C MET A 60 -9.59 -0.55 -22.26
N VAL A 61 -8.71 -0.69 -21.27
CA VAL A 61 -8.46 -1.94 -20.54
C VAL A 61 -8.74 -1.70 -19.06
N ASN A 62 -9.40 -2.66 -18.41
CA ASN A 62 -9.64 -2.60 -16.97
C ASN A 62 -8.31 -2.71 -16.22
N PHE A 63 -8.17 -1.95 -15.13
CA PHE A 63 -7.11 -2.23 -14.18
C PHE A 63 -7.21 -3.67 -13.69
N PRO A 64 -6.08 -4.39 -13.60
CA PRO A 64 -6.07 -5.77 -13.12
C PRO A 64 -6.08 -5.79 -11.58
N ARG A 65 -7.04 -5.08 -10.96
CA ARG A 65 -7.35 -5.03 -9.53
C ARG A 65 -8.54 -4.09 -9.33
N LEU A 66 -9.18 -4.16 -8.16
CA LEU A 66 -10.12 -3.13 -7.73
C LEU A 66 -9.39 -2.08 -6.89
N THR A 67 -9.88 -0.85 -6.92
CA THR A 67 -9.30 0.30 -6.24
C THR A 67 -10.39 1.04 -5.47
N SER A 68 -9.99 1.76 -4.42
CA SER A 68 -10.83 2.75 -3.76
C SER A 68 -9.93 3.77 -3.07
N TRP A 69 -10.36 5.03 -3.02
CA TRP A 69 -9.56 6.13 -2.51
C TRP A 69 -10.27 6.81 -1.35
N TYR A 70 -9.56 6.97 -0.24
CA TYR A 70 -10.07 7.63 0.96
C TYR A 70 -9.10 8.73 1.39
N ALA A 71 -9.62 9.86 1.87
CA ALA A 71 -8.79 10.96 2.35
C ALA A 71 -9.49 11.79 3.42
N ASP A 72 -8.70 12.58 4.13
CA ASP A 72 -9.15 13.65 5.02
C ASP A 72 -9.45 14.90 4.17
N GLY A 73 -10.65 15.47 4.34
CA GLY A 73 -11.11 16.68 3.65
C GLY A 73 -11.80 16.42 2.30
N ASP A 74 -12.22 17.50 1.66
CA ASP A 74 -13.05 17.49 0.45
C ASP A 74 -12.24 17.70 -0.85
N GLN A 75 -10.91 17.70 -0.76
CA GLN A 75 -10.04 18.06 -1.88
C GLN A 75 -9.87 16.91 -2.88
N GLU A 76 -10.16 17.20 -4.15
CA GLU A 76 -10.01 16.25 -5.24
C GLU A 76 -8.53 15.90 -5.48
N TYR A 77 -8.26 14.65 -5.87
CA TYR A 77 -6.91 14.19 -6.20
C TYR A 77 -6.89 13.44 -7.54
N THR A 78 -5.80 13.61 -8.30
CA THR A 78 -5.60 12.92 -9.59
C THR A 78 -4.63 11.76 -9.43
N TYR A 79 -5.14 10.52 -9.50
CA TYR A 79 -4.29 9.32 -9.53
C TYR A 79 -4.29 8.69 -10.91
N SER A 80 -3.12 8.50 -11.52
CA SER A 80 -2.98 7.89 -12.86
C SER A 80 -3.87 8.56 -13.94
N GLY A 81 -4.08 9.88 -13.84
CA GLY A 81 -4.91 10.65 -14.77
C GLY A 81 -6.43 10.59 -14.52
N VAL A 82 -6.87 10.04 -13.39
CA VAL A 82 -8.28 10.00 -12.97
C VAL A 82 -8.50 10.92 -11.77
N VAL A 83 -9.39 11.90 -11.88
CA VAL A 83 -9.84 12.75 -10.77
C VAL A 83 -10.74 11.92 -9.85
N ASN A 84 -10.41 11.90 -8.56
CA ASN A 84 -11.18 11.20 -7.53
C ASN A 84 -11.71 12.21 -6.51
N THR A 85 -13.02 12.18 -6.28
CA THR A 85 -13.63 12.82 -5.12
C THR A 85 -13.31 11.97 -3.87
N PRO A 86 -12.72 12.55 -2.82
CA PRO A 86 -12.28 11.78 -1.66
C PRO A 86 -13.47 11.22 -0.88
N ILE A 87 -13.38 9.95 -0.50
CA ILE A 87 -14.33 9.31 0.41
C ILE A 87 -13.76 9.46 1.84
N PRO A 88 -14.57 9.89 2.83
CA PRO A 88 -14.09 9.98 4.20
C PRO A 88 -13.68 8.62 4.76
N PHE A 89 -12.56 8.58 5.50
CA PHE A 89 -12.08 7.37 6.17
C PHE A 89 -13.18 6.70 7.01
N THR A 90 -13.37 5.39 6.81
CA THR A 90 -14.22 4.57 7.69
C THR A 90 -13.55 4.44 9.08
N PRO A 91 -14.30 4.09 10.14
CA PRO A 91 -13.70 3.87 11.46
C PRO A 91 -12.55 2.86 11.45
N LEU A 92 -12.70 1.76 10.71
CA LEU A 92 -11.66 0.74 10.56
C LEU A 92 -10.42 1.29 9.85
N LEU A 93 -10.60 2.05 8.75
CA LEU A 93 -9.45 2.64 8.07
C LEU A 93 -8.72 3.66 8.93
N ARG A 94 -9.45 4.45 9.72
CA ARG A 94 -8.86 5.39 10.66
C ARG A 94 -8.01 4.68 11.70
N GLN A 95 -8.49 3.58 12.27
CA GLN A 95 -7.72 2.77 13.22
C GLN A 95 -6.42 2.22 12.59
N ILE A 96 -6.48 1.69 11.36
CA ILE A 96 -5.30 1.18 10.66
C ILE A 96 -4.33 2.32 10.32
N LYS A 97 -4.87 3.48 9.93
CA LYS A 97 -4.10 4.71 9.66
C LYS A 97 -3.31 5.12 10.91
N GLU A 98 -4.00 5.32 12.03
CA GLU A 98 -3.41 5.75 13.31
C GLU A 98 -2.32 4.78 13.78
N ALA A 99 -2.54 3.47 13.66
CA ALA A 99 -1.52 2.47 13.97
C ALA A 99 -0.28 2.58 13.07
N ALA A 100 -0.48 2.83 11.77
CA ALA A 100 0.63 3.01 10.82
C ALA A 100 1.38 4.34 11.08
N GLU A 101 0.66 5.41 11.41
CA GLU A 101 1.20 6.72 11.79
C GLU A 101 2.07 6.61 13.04
N GLN A 102 1.59 5.89 14.06
CA GLN A 102 2.36 5.60 15.27
C GLN A 102 3.63 4.79 14.98
N GLN A 103 3.55 3.82 14.06
CA GLN A 103 4.69 2.96 13.71
C GLN A 103 5.79 3.72 12.95
N CYS A 104 5.43 4.69 12.10
CA CYS A 104 6.39 5.43 11.27
C CYS A 104 6.74 6.83 11.81
N GLY A 105 6.00 7.33 12.79
CA GLY A 105 6.15 8.69 13.33
C GLY A 105 5.79 9.78 12.34
N LYS A 106 4.88 9.51 11.40
CA LYS A 106 4.37 10.45 10.38
C LYS A 106 2.86 10.41 10.34
N GLN A 107 2.25 11.52 9.93
CA GLN A 107 0.81 11.59 9.69
C GLN A 107 0.51 11.28 8.23
N PHE A 108 -0.69 10.77 7.97
CA PHE A 108 -1.21 10.52 6.63
C PHE A 108 -2.59 11.18 6.50
N ASN A 109 -2.87 11.70 5.32
CA ASN A 109 -4.16 12.31 5.00
C ASN A 109 -4.91 11.57 3.90
N SER A 110 -4.34 10.51 3.33
CA SER A 110 -4.93 9.76 2.23
C SER A 110 -4.56 8.29 2.25
N ALA A 111 -5.39 7.47 1.62
CA ALA A 111 -5.18 6.04 1.42
C ALA A 111 -5.69 5.57 0.05
N LEU A 112 -4.80 4.95 -0.72
CA LEU A 112 -5.18 4.14 -1.88
C LEU A 112 -5.32 2.68 -1.47
N LEU A 113 -6.54 2.16 -1.58
CA LEU A 113 -6.80 0.75 -1.41
C LEU A 113 -6.70 0.02 -2.74
N ASN A 114 -6.06 -1.14 -2.71
CA ASN A 114 -5.94 -2.06 -3.84
C ASN A 114 -6.42 -3.44 -3.42
N TYR A 115 -7.45 -3.96 -4.08
CA TYR A 115 -7.95 -5.31 -3.89
C TYR A 115 -7.57 -6.20 -5.08
N TYR A 116 -6.65 -7.13 -4.82
CA TYR A 116 -6.20 -8.17 -5.73
C TYR A 116 -7.05 -9.43 -5.48
N ARG A 117 -7.96 -9.75 -6.40
CA ARG A 117 -8.93 -10.84 -6.22
C ARG A 117 -8.30 -12.23 -6.36
N HIS A 118 -7.24 -12.32 -7.16
CA HIS A 118 -6.55 -13.57 -7.49
C HIS A 118 -5.14 -13.29 -8.05
N GLY A 119 -4.38 -14.34 -8.39
CA GLY A 119 -3.03 -14.24 -8.97
C GLY A 119 -2.93 -13.50 -10.31
N GLY A 120 -4.03 -13.39 -11.06
CA GLY A 120 -4.09 -12.61 -12.30
C GLY A 120 -4.18 -11.08 -12.10
N ASP A 121 -4.49 -10.62 -10.88
CA ASP A 121 -4.52 -9.19 -10.55
C ASP A 121 -3.10 -8.72 -10.18
N SER A 122 -2.73 -7.51 -10.60
CA SER A 122 -1.36 -7.01 -10.53
C SER A 122 -1.26 -5.48 -10.48
N MET A 123 -0.06 -5.00 -10.16
CA MET A 123 0.37 -3.63 -10.37
C MET A 123 1.72 -3.67 -11.07
N GLY A 124 1.86 -2.97 -12.19
CA GLY A 124 3.10 -2.96 -12.98
C GLY A 124 4.23 -2.17 -12.29
N TRP A 125 5.40 -2.14 -12.91
CA TRP A 125 6.52 -1.32 -12.43
C TRP A 125 6.15 0.17 -12.42
N HIS A 126 6.23 0.80 -11.25
CA HIS A 126 6.00 2.22 -11.03
C HIS A 126 6.80 2.73 -9.82
N SER A 127 6.85 4.04 -9.64
CA SER A 127 7.21 4.70 -8.38
C SER A 127 6.00 5.52 -7.95
N ASP A 128 5.88 5.80 -6.66
CA ASP A 128 4.92 6.78 -6.16
C ASP A 128 5.60 8.17 -6.23
N ASP A 129 5.74 8.72 -7.44
CA ASP A 129 6.45 9.96 -7.76
C ASP A 129 5.53 11.09 -8.24
N GLU A 130 4.27 11.07 -7.82
CA GLU A 130 3.31 12.14 -8.08
C GLU A 130 3.79 13.49 -7.49
N GLU A 131 3.53 14.60 -8.17
CA GLU A 131 4.02 15.95 -7.77
C GLU A 131 3.56 16.32 -6.35
N GLU A 132 2.37 15.87 -5.98
CA GLU A 132 1.75 16.06 -4.68
C GLU A 132 2.50 15.33 -3.54
N LEU A 133 3.37 14.37 -3.87
CA LEU A 133 4.25 13.63 -2.96
C LEU A 133 5.71 14.16 -2.93
N SER A 134 5.92 15.42 -3.34
CA SER A 134 7.24 16.05 -3.47
C SER A 134 8.19 15.88 -2.26
N GLY A 135 9.48 15.70 -2.56
CA GLY A 135 10.54 15.55 -1.57
C GLY A 135 10.89 14.08 -1.38
N ASN A 136 10.84 13.56 -0.15
CA ASN A 136 11.09 12.16 0.17
C ASN A 136 9.90 11.65 1.01
N PRO A 137 8.77 11.31 0.37
CA PRO A 137 7.55 10.98 1.09
C PRO A 137 7.76 9.70 1.90
N VAL A 138 7.15 9.65 3.09
CA VAL A 138 6.97 8.40 3.82
C VAL A 138 5.66 7.80 3.35
N ILE A 139 5.71 6.53 2.95
CA ILE A 139 4.55 5.77 2.48
C ILE A 139 4.43 4.51 3.32
N ALA A 140 3.26 4.29 3.90
CA ALA A 140 2.96 3.11 4.69
C ALA A 140 2.00 2.18 3.92
N SER A 141 2.41 0.93 3.71
CA SER A 141 1.66 -0.07 2.94
C SER A 141 1.28 -1.24 3.84
N ALA A 142 0.02 -1.27 4.28
CA ALA A 142 -0.55 -2.35 5.09
C ALA A 142 -1.18 -3.43 4.19
N SER A 143 -0.98 -4.71 4.53
CA SER A 143 -1.43 -5.86 3.73
C SER A 143 -2.28 -6.83 4.54
N PHE A 144 -3.43 -7.24 3.99
CA PHE A 144 -4.35 -8.20 4.60
C PHE A 144 -4.78 -9.26 3.58
N GLY A 145 -4.98 -10.49 4.03
CA GLY A 145 -5.29 -11.65 3.19
C GLY A 145 -4.04 -12.35 2.63
N ALA A 146 -4.14 -12.87 1.42
CA ALA A 146 -3.11 -13.75 0.86
C ALA A 146 -1.76 -13.06 0.63
N THR A 147 -0.67 -13.80 0.88
CA THR A 147 0.69 -13.31 0.62
C THR A 147 0.91 -13.02 -0.87
N ARG A 148 1.51 -11.86 -1.16
CA ARG A 148 1.98 -11.50 -2.51
C ARG A 148 3.43 -11.03 -2.46
N THR A 149 4.18 -11.40 -3.49
CA THR A 149 5.53 -10.84 -3.68
C THR A 149 5.43 -9.39 -4.13
N PHE A 150 6.11 -8.52 -3.43
CA PHE A 150 6.35 -7.13 -3.79
C PHE A 150 7.80 -7.01 -4.27
N GLN A 151 7.99 -6.55 -5.50
CA GLN A 151 9.31 -6.52 -6.11
C GLN A 151 9.79 -5.08 -6.28
N PHE A 152 11.07 -4.87 -6.04
CA PHE A 152 11.79 -3.64 -6.32
C PHE A 152 12.84 -3.87 -7.39
N LYS A 153 13.07 -2.87 -8.24
CA LYS A 153 14.24 -2.78 -9.12
C LYS A 153 14.76 -1.35 -9.14
N HIS A 154 16.07 -1.18 -9.12
CA HIS A 154 16.65 0.14 -9.22
C HIS A 154 16.47 0.70 -10.64
N LYS A 155 16.18 2.00 -10.78
CA LYS A 155 15.97 2.67 -12.08
C LYS A 155 17.25 2.65 -12.94
N GLN A 156 18.40 2.90 -12.30
CA GLN A 156 19.71 2.93 -12.96
C GLN A 156 20.53 1.61 -12.86
N GLN A 157 20.66 1.01 -11.66
CA GLN A 157 21.43 -0.21 -11.43
C GLN A 157 20.64 -1.48 -11.80
N LYS A 158 20.75 -1.94 -13.04
CA LYS A 158 19.90 -3.03 -13.60
C LYS A 158 19.98 -4.38 -12.85
N SER A 159 21.10 -4.66 -12.19
CA SER A 159 21.30 -5.88 -11.39
C SER A 159 20.64 -5.80 -10.01
N ALA A 160 20.37 -4.60 -9.50
CA ALA A 160 19.80 -4.38 -8.19
C ALA A 160 18.29 -4.64 -8.19
N LYS A 161 17.90 -5.79 -7.64
CA LYS A 161 16.53 -6.24 -7.50
C LYS A 161 16.32 -6.82 -6.12
N VAL A 162 15.19 -6.50 -5.51
CA VAL A 162 14.78 -7.03 -4.20
C VAL A 162 13.36 -7.58 -4.34
N SER A 163 13.06 -8.68 -3.66
CA SER A 163 11.70 -9.24 -3.59
C SER A 163 11.35 -9.49 -2.14
N ILE A 164 10.21 -8.97 -1.72
CA ILE A 164 9.70 -9.04 -0.35
C ILE A 164 8.36 -9.76 -0.39
N ALA A 165 8.15 -10.74 0.49
CA ALA A 165 6.83 -11.34 0.68
C ALA A 165 6.03 -10.46 1.65
N LEU A 166 4.91 -9.91 1.19
CA LEU A 166 3.97 -9.17 2.04
C LEU A 166 2.87 -10.11 2.48
N ASN A 167 2.91 -10.48 3.76
CA ASN A 167 2.01 -11.43 4.39
C ASN A 167 0.77 -10.75 4.98
N ASN A 168 -0.19 -11.56 5.40
CA ASN A 168 -1.33 -11.11 6.18
C ASN A 168 -0.87 -10.35 7.42
N GLY A 169 -1.42 -9.17 7.68
CA GLY A 169 -1.08 -8.35 8.84
C GLY A 169 0.28 -7.65 8.77
N SER A 170 0.93 -7.59 7.60
CA SER A 170 2.23 -6.91 7.47
C SER A 170 2.10 -5.42 7.14
N LEU A 171 3.06 -4.63 7.61
CA LEU A 171 3.26 -3.23 7.21
C LEU A 171 4.63 -3.06 6.55
N LEU A 172 4.64 -2.45 5.37
CA LEU A 172 5.85 -2.04 4.67
C LEU A 172 5.93 -0.51 4.67
N ILE A 173 7.01 0.05 5.21
CA ILE A 173 7.28 1.49 5.14
C ILE A 173 8.32 1.73 4.05
N MET A 174 8.02 2.63 3.12
CA MET A 174 8.95 3.13 2.10
C MET A 174 9.22 4.61 2.39
N GLN A 175 10.48 5.00 2.51
CA GLN A 175 10.87 6.39 2.79
C GLN A 175 12.20 6.77 2.14
N GLY A 176 12.71 7.96 2.47
CA GLY A 176 13.97 8.47 1.92
C GLY A 176 13.88 8.60 0.40
N ALA A 177 14.97 8.25 -0.30
CA ALA A 177 15.05 8.39 -1.74
C ALA A 177 14.40 7.23 -2.55
N THR A 178 13.60 6.38 -1.89
CA THR A 178 13.06 5.15 -2.51
C THR A 178 12.28 5.44 -3.79
N GLN A 179 11.35 6.40 -3.78
CA GLN A 179 10.52 6.69 -4.95
C GLN A 179 11.32 7.33 -6.10
N HIS A 180 12.43 8.00 -5.79
CA HIS A 180 13.34 8.57 -6.80
C HIS A 180 14.12 7.49 -7.54
N ASN A 181 14.62 6.49 -6.81
CA ASN A 181 15.65 5.57 -7.33
C ASN A 181 15.13 4.17 -7.62
N TRP A 182 13.99 3.77 -7.05
CA TRP A 182 13.46 2.42 -7.14
C TRP A 182 12.06 2.40 -7.74
N LEU A 183 11.85 1.48 -8.68
CA LEU A 183 10.53 1.09 -9.15
C LEU A 183 10.07 -0.13 -8.35
N HIS A 184 8.77 -0.25 -8.14
CA HIS A 184 8.17 -1.39 -7.47
C HIS A 184 6.94 -1.93 -8.22
N GLN A 185 6.60 -3.20 -7.97
CA GLN A 185 5.46 -3.86 -8.59
C GLN A 185 4.88 -4.99 -7.73
N VAL A 186 3.64 -5.36 -8.04
CA VAL A 186 3.00 -6.60 -7.60
C VAL A 186 2.74 -7.45 -8.85
N PRO A 187 3.62 -8.39 -9.20
CA PRO A 187 3.50 -9.14 -10.44
C PRO A 187 2.35 -10.14 -10.40
N LYS A 188 1.83 -10.51 -11.58
CA LYS A 188 0.92 -11.65 -11.73
C LYS A 188 1.63 -12.94 -11.30
N THR A 189 0.86 -13.91 -10.84
CA THR A 189 1.38 -15.23 -10.44
C THR A 189 0.43 -16.35 -10.87
N ALA A 190 1.01 -17.44 -11.36
CA ALA A 190 0.27 -18.65 -11.70
C ALA A 190 -0.11 -19.49 -10.46
N LYS A 191 0.43 -19.19 -9.27
CA LYS A 191 0.18 -19.93 -8.02
C LYS A 191 -1.25 -19.79 -7.47
N GLN A 192 -2.11 -18.99 -8.12
CA GLN A 192 -3.50 -18.72 -7.72
C GLN A 192 -3.65 -18.46 -6.19
N PRO A 193 -2.93 -17.47 -5.62
CA PRO A 193 -3.13 -17.09 -4.24
C PRO A 193 -4.57 -16.63 -4.03
N GLY A 194 -5.02 -16.74 -2.78
CA GLY A 194 -6.28 -16.13 -2.35
C GLY A 194 -6.31 -14.61 -2.55
N PRO A 195 -7.44 -13.99 -2.19
CA PRO A 195 -7.59 -12.54 -2.27
C PRO A 195 -6.65 -11.79 -1.32
N ARG A 196 -6.18 -10.60 -1.73
CA ARG A 196 -5.34 -9.68 -0.93
C ARG A 196 -5.86 -8.25 -1.02
N ILE A 197 -6.00 -7.59 0.12
CA ILE A 197 -6.22 -6.15 0.21
C ILE A 197 -4.93 -5.48 0.67
N ASN A 198 -4.63 -4.34 0.04
CA ASN A 198 -3.52 -3.47 0.37
C ASN A 198 -4.04 -2.06 0.62
N ILE A 199 -3.57 -1.41 1.67
CA ILE A 199 -3.85 0.00 1.95
C ILE A 199 -2.52 0.74 1.88
N THR A 200 -2.40 1.70 0.97
CA THR A 200 -1.21 2.56 0.84
C THR A 200 -1.55 3.95 1.35
N PHE A 201 -1.06 4.29 2.53
CA PHE A 201 -1.23 5.59 3.17
C PHE A 201 -0.16 6.58 2.72
N ARG A 202 -0.59 7.83 2.50
CA ARG A 202 0.27 8.92 2.03
C ARG A 202 -0.14 10.25 2.67
N ASP A 203 0.81 11.17 2.73
CA ASP A 203 0.58 12.58 3.05
C ASP A 203 0.70 13.39 1.76
N ILE A 204 -0.44 13.85 1.24
CA ILE A 204 -0.56 14.55 -0.03
C ILE A 204 -0.63 16.04 0.22
N LYS A 205 0.18 16.80 -0.52
CA LYS A 205 0.08 18.26 -0.54
C LYS A 205 -0.98 18.67 -1.56
N TYR A 206 -1.92 19.48 -1.11
CA TYR A 206 -2.93 20.12 -1.95
C TYR A 206 -2.47 21.51 -2.41
#